data_AF-A0A397D252-F1
#
_entry.id   AF-A0A397D252-F1
#
_cell.length_a   1.000
_cell.length_b   1.000
_cell.length_c   1.000
_cell.angle_alpha   90.00
_cell.angle_beta   90.00
_cell.angle_gamma   90.00
#
_symmetry.space_group_name_H-M   'P 1'
#
loop_
_entity.id
_entity.type
_entity.pdbx_description
1 polymer ?
#
loop_
_entity_poly.entity_id
_entity_poly.type
_entity_poly.pdbx_seq_one_letter_code
_entity_poly.pdbx_strand_id
1 'polypeptide(L)'
;GHRAKFELSGREYDTLCSYLEDVTIDRQSICDVMAFALDHSECAVDISSTIVRSFHVGDSRESKRVHRHVPAMAYVARLFVVSDILHNSSAPLKNASLYRTQFEETLPDIMDTLNAVGHAIVGRMSYNAMRDKVLSVLHAWGQWSLFPPPYLIGLNATFLQKSREVEEDMDVVCAAMDADTLALNDERLKRKCRHAGLVAAGSKHDMYRRLYMLKKFTSVGDGRRQDEIDDEDGNVDGEPMEEDEDDIDGVPLDDDIDGVPLDGDDDVDGEPMDMADD
;
A
#
# COMPACT_ATOMS: atom_id res chain seq x y z
N GLY A 1 -24.82 -15.08 -16.62
CA GLY A 1 -24.98 -16.29 -15.78
C GLY A 1 -25.75 -15.91 -14.54
N HIS A 2 -26.60 -16.79 -14.01
CA HIS A 2 -27.28 -16.57 -12.72
C HIS A 2 -26.22 -16.56 -11.61
N ARG A 3 -26.04 -15.44 -10.91
CA ARG A 3 -25.24 -15.36 -9.68
C ARG A 3 -26.06 -15.93 -8.50
N ALA A 4 -25.38 -16.53 -7.53
CA ALA A 4 -26.02 -17.26 -6.43
C ALA A 4 -26.77 -16.33 -5.45
N LYS A 5 -27.59 -16.89 -4.55
CA LYS A 5 -28.44 -16.15 -3.59
C LYS A 5 -27.67 -15.23 -2.60
N PHE A 6 -26.35 -15.36 -2.51
CA PHE A 6 -25.48 -14.60 -1.61
C PHE A 6 -24.30 -13.95 -2.35
N GLU A 7 -24.48 -13.70 -3.64
CA GLU A 7 -23.54 -12.98 -4.49
C GLU A 7 -24.17 -11.67 -4.94
N LEU A 8 -23.34 -10.65 -5.16
CA LEU A 8 -23.81 -9.40 -5.75
C LEU A 8 -24.43 -9.67 -7.13
N SER A 9 -25.47 -8.93 -7.49
CA SER A 9 -25.93 -8.92 -8.88
C SER A 9 -24.81 -8.40 -9.80
N GLY A 10 -24.94 -8.63 -11.12
CA GLY A 10 -23.95 -8.13 -12.09
C GLY A 10 -23.74 -6.62 -11.96
N ARG A 11 -24.83 -5.85 -11.82
CA ARG A 11 -24.78 -4.39 -11.68
C ARG A 11 -24.12 -3.95 -10.37
N GLU A 12 -24.49 -4.57 -9.25
CA GLU A 12 -23.91 -4.25 -7.93
C GLU A 12 -22.41 -4.58 -7.89
N TYR A 13 -22.00 -5.67 -8.53
CA TYR A 13 -20.58 -6.00 -8.66
C TYR A 13 -19.83 -4.97 -9.49
N ASP A 14 -20.37 -4.57 -10.64
CA ASP A 14 -19.76 -3.52 -11.48
C ASP A 14 -19.67 -2.19 -10.71
N THR A 15 -20.70 -1.85 -9.91
CA THR A 15 -20.69 -0.70 -9.01
C THR A 15 -19.58 -0.82 -7.96
N LEU A 16 -19.44 -1.96 -7.29
CA LEU A 16 -18.37 -2.17 -6.31
C LEU A 16 -16.98 -2.07 -6.96
N CYS A 17 -16.80 -2.60 -8.16
CA CYS A 17 -15.54 -2.49 -8.90
C CYS A 17 -15.20 -1.03 -9.21
N SER A 18 -16.16 -0.25 -9.74
CA SER A 18 -15.96 1.19 -9.98
C SER A 18 -15.61 1.94 -8.70
N TYR A 19 -16.32 1.67 -7.59
CA TYR A 19 -15.97 2.25 -6.29
C TYR A 19 -14.53 1.92 -5.86
N LEU A 20 -14.07 0.69 -6.05
CA LEU A 20 -12.71 0.27 -5.65
C LEU A 20 -11.61 0.77 -6.61
N GLU A 21 -11.96 1.09 -7.85
CA GLU A 21 -11.07 1.74 -8.83
C GLU A 21 -10.88 3.22 -8.51
N ASP A 22 -11.95 3.91 -8.12
CA ASP A 22 -11.98 5.36 -7.91
C ASP A 22 -11.75 5.79 -6.44
N VAL A 23 -11.68 4.84 -5.50
CA VAL A 23 -11.58 5.16 -4.06
C VAL A 23 -10.33 5.97 -3.73
N THR A 24 -10.51 7.06 -2.99
CA THR A 24 -9.44 7.92 -2.47
C THR A 24 -9.33 7.80 -0.96
N ILE A 25 -8.31 8.43 -0.37
CA ILE A 25 -8.17 8.51 1.09
C ILE A 25 -9.16 9.49 1.75
N ASP A 26 -10.05 10.11 0.97
CA ASP A 26 -11.05 11.03 1.49
C ASP A 26 -12.14 10.29 2.24
N ARG A 27 -12.56 10.87 3.37
CA ARG A 27 -13.54 10.25 4.27
C ARG A 27 -14.84 9.89 3.57
N GLN A 28 -15.33 10.75 2.68
CA GLN A 28 -16.59 10.48 1.96
C GLN A 28 -16.42 9.32 0.97
N SER A 29 -15.31 9.28 0.23
CA SER A 29 -15.01 8.20 -0.71
C SER A 29 -15.00 6.84 -0.01
N ILE A 30 -14.32 6.74 1.13
CA ILE A 30 -14.27 5.51 1.95
C ILE A 30 -15.67 5.16 2.51
N CYS A 31 -16.40 6.17 3.00
CA CYS A 31 -17.74 6.00 3.55
C CYS A 31 -18.71 5.42 2.53
N ASP A 32 -18.65 5.86 1.26
CA ASP A 32 -19.54 5.39 0.20
C ASP A 32 -19.33 3.88 -0.07
N VAL A 33 -18.08 3.42 -0.12
CA VAL A 33 -17.77 1.99 -0.32
C VAL A 33 -18.17 1.16 0.90
N MET A 34 -17.91 1.65 2.12
CA MET A 34 -18.30 0.97 3.35
C MET A 34 -19.83 0.85 3.47
N ALA A 35 -20.57 1.93 3.17
CA ALA A 35 -22.02 1.93 3.21
C ALA A 35 -22.59 0.90 2.24
N PHE A 36 -22.09 0.86 0.99
CA PHE A 36 -22.45 -0.17 0.02
C PHE A 36 -22.23 -1.59 0.57
N ALA A 37 -21.08 -1.83 1.21
CA ALA A 37 -20.75 -3.15 1.75
C ALA A 37 -21.68 -3.56 2.92
N LEU A 38 -22.08 -2.63 3.78
CA LEU A 38 -23.00 -2.91 4.88
C LEU A 38 -24.44 -3.11 4.40
N ASP A 39 -24.89 -2.31 3.43
CA ASP A 39 -26.22 -2.41 2.84
C ASP A 39 -26.45 -3.77 2.13
N HIS A 40 -25.37 -4.38 1.63
CA HIS A 40 -25.37 -5.69 0.98
C HIS A 40 -24.64 -6.76 1.82
N SER A 41 -24.66 -6.64 3.14
CA SER A 41 -23.90 -7.51 4.06
C SER A 41 -24.27 -9.00 3.96
N GLU A 42 -25.44 -9.36 3.40
CA GLU A 42 -25.75 -10.74 3.03
C GLU A 42 -24.75 -11.37 2.04
N CYS A 43 -24.10 -10.55 1.22
CA CYS A 43 -23.11 -10.91 0.22
C CYS A 43 -21.66 -10.74 0.74
N ALA A 44 -21.46 -10.70 2.07
CA ALA A 44 -20.17 -10.40 2.68
C ALA A 44 -18.99 -11.21 2.12
N VAL A 45 -19.18 -12.49 1.81
CA VAL A 45 -18.13 -13.35 1.22
C VAL A 45 -17.71 -12.87 -0.18
N ASP A 46 -18.67 -12.54 -1.03
CA ASP A 46 -18.42 -12.06 -2.41
C ASP A 46 -17.81 -10.65 -2.38
N ILE A 47 -18.30 -9.79 -1.49
CA ILE A 47 -17.78 -8.43 -1.28
C ILE A 47 -16.34 -8.47 -0.77
N SER A 48 -16.06 -9.21 0.30
CA SER A 48 -14.68 -9.39 0.83
C SER A 48 -13.75 -9.94 -0.23
N SER A 49 -14.18 -10.96 -0.97
CA SER A 49 -13.38 -11.53 -2.06
C SER A 49 -13.09 -10.51 -3.16
N THR A 50 -14.06 -9.66 -3.50
CA THR A 50 -13.91 -8.62 -4.53
C THR A 50 -12.97 -7.50 -4.07
N ILE A 51 -13.08 -7.08 -2.81
CA ILE A 51 -12.14 -6.12 -2.21
C ILE A 51 -10.74 -6.70 -2.19
N VAL A 52 -10.55 -7.95 -1.74
CA VAL A 52 -9.23 -8.61 -1.74
C VAL A 52 -8.66 -8.71 -3.15
N ARG A 53 -9.48 -9.05 -4.17
CA ARG A 53 -9.04 -9.06 -5.57
C ARG A 53 -8.60 -7.70 -6.08
N SER A 54 -9.15 -6.59 -5.58
CA SER A 54 -8.72 -5.25 -5.98
C SER A 54 -7.33 -4.88 -5.45
N PHE A 55 -6.79 -5.60 -4.46
CA PHE A 55 -5.37 -5.51 -4.10
C PHE A 55 -4.47 -6.31 -5.05
N HIS A 56 -4.97 -7.43 -5.61
CA HIS A 56 -4.12 -8.38 -6.31
C HIS A 56 -3.72 -7.89 -7.70
N VAL A 57 -2.42 -7.66 -7.88
CA VAL A 57 -1.80 -7.54 -9.19
C VAL A 57 -1.77 -8.94 -9.83
N GLY A 58 -2.76 -9.25 -10.67
CA GLY A 58 -2.80 -10.55 -11.35
C GLY A 58 -1.48 -10.89 -12.07
N ASP A 59 -1.17 -12.19 -12.20
CA ASP A 59 0.11 -12.63 -12.75
C ASP A 59 0.29 -12.37 -14.25
N SER A 60 -0.81 -12.10 -14.95
CA SER A 60 -0.81 -11.71 -16.35
C SER A 60 0.04 -10.47 -16.57
N ARG A 61 0.80 -10.46 -17.68
CA ARG A 61 1.53 -9.27 -18.15
C ARG A 61 0.60 -8.06 -18.28
N GLU A 62 -0.67 -8.28 -18.59
CA GLU A 62 -1.68 -7.23 -18.70
C GLU A 62 -2.09 -6.69 -17.32
N SER A 63 -2.39 -7.57 -16.36
CA SER A 63 -2.69 -7.18 -14.98
C SER A 63 -1.52 -6.44 -14.33
N LYS A 64 -0.27 -6.86 -14.58
CA LYS A 64 0.95 -6.18 -14.12
C LYS A 64 1.15 -4.80 -14.75
N ARG A 65 0.70 -4.58 -16.00
CA ARG A 65 0.74 -3.26 -16.64
C ARG A 65 -0.31 -2.32 -16.05
N VAL A 66 -1.55 -2.79 -15.92
CA VAL A 66 -2.65 -1.99 -15.34
C VAL A 66 -2.30 -1.55 -13.92
N HIS A 67 -1.80 -2.46 -13.08
CA HIS A 67 -1.48 -2.14 -11.69
C HIS A 67 -0.20 -1.32 -11.52
N ARG A 68 0.72 -1.28 -12.50
CA ARG A 68 1.88 -0.37 -12.49
C ARG A 68 1.47 1.10 -12.45
N HIS A 69 0.27 1.41 -12.95
CA HIS A 69 -0.27 2.76 -12.96
C HIS A 69 -1.17 3.07 -11.76
N VAL A 70 -1.46 2.09 -10.89
CA VAL A 70 -2.27 2.33 -9.69
C VAL A 70 -1.40 3.01 -8.64
N PRO A 71 -1.75 4.24 -8.18
CA PRO A 71 -0.97 4.94 -7.17
C PRO A 71 -0.93 4.15 -5.84
N ALA A 72 0.21 4.17 -5.15
CA ALA A 72 0.36 3.49 -3.85
C ALA A 72 -0.74 3.87 -2.84
N MET A 73 -1.18 5.12 -2.87
CA MET A 73 -2.24 5.64 -2.00
C MET A 73 -3.63 5.04 -2.28
N ALA A 74 -3.88 4.49 -3.47
CA ALA A 74 -5.14 3.78 -3.76
C ALA A 74 -5.23 2.47 -2.97
N TYR A 75 -4.10 1.76 -2.77
CA TYR A 75 -4.06 0.57 -1.92
C TYR A 75 -4.29 0.91 -0.44
N VAL A 76 -3.79 2.07 0.01
CA VAL A 76 -4.08 2.58 1.36
C VAL A 76 -5.56 2.93 1.51
N ALA A 77 -6.17 3.55 0.51
CA ALA A 77 -7.61 3.84 0.49
C ALA A 77 -8.45 2.55 0.59
N ARG A 78 -8.10 1.50 -0.18
CA ARG A 78 -8.73 0.18 -0.07
C ARG A 78 -8.55 -0.44 1.32
N LEU A 79 -7.39 -0.27 1.96
CA LEU A 79 -7.16 -0.72 3.34
C LEU A 79 -8.06 0.04 4.33
N PHE A 80 -8.27 1.34 4.14
CA PHE A 80 -9.21 2.12 4.95
C PHE A 80 -10.65 1.63 4.78
N VAL A 81 -11.08 1.28 3.56
CA VAL A 81 -12.38 0.63 3.33
C VAL A 81 -12.50 -0.67 4.13
N VAL A 82 -11.49 -1.55 4.09
CA VAL A 82 -11.47 -2.78 4.90
C VAL A 82 -11.58 -2.44 6.40
N SER A 83 -10.84 -1.45 6.87
CA SER A 83 -10.86 -1.02 8.26
C SER A 83 -12.24 -0.48 8.70
N ASP A 84 -12.89 0.32 7.87
CA ASP A 84 -14.21 0.90 8.17
C ASP A 84 -15.31 -0.17 8.15
N ILE A 85 -15.25 -1.13 7.21
CA ILE A 85 -16.15 -2.29 7.22
C ILE A 85 -15.93 -3.13 8.49
N LEU A 86 -14.68 -3.37 8.88
CA LEU A 86 -14.36 -4.11 10.09
C LEU A 86 -14.85 -3.41 11.36
N HIS A 87 -14.68 -2.09 11.45
CA HIS A 87 -15.20 -1.28 12.56
C HIS A 87 -16.71 -1.42 12.70
N ASN A 88 -17.43 -1.47 11.58
CA ASN A 88 -18.89 -1.57 11.56
C ASN A 88 -19.42 -3.01 11.47
N SER A 89 -18.55 -4.02 11.44
CA SER A 89 -18.93 -5.44 11.31
C SER A 89 -19.76 -5.97 12.48
N SER A 90 -19.77 -5.25 13.61
CA SER A 90 -20.60 -5.56 14.79
C SER A 90 -22.00 -4.91 14.75
N ALA A 91 -22.34 -4.18 13.68
CA ALA A 91 -23.67 -3.62 13.49
C ALA A 91 -24.74 -4.74 13.44
N PRO A 92 -25.99 -4.47 13.87
CA PRO A 92 -27.07 -5.45 13.90
C PRO A 92 -27.67 -5.72 12.49
N LEU A 93 -26.80 -5.91 11.49
CA LEU A 93 -27.14 -6.25 10.11
C LEU A 93 -26.87 -7.73 9.85
N LYS A 94 -27.55 -8.30 8.85
CA LYS A 94 -27.40 -9.72 8.52
C LYS A 94 -25.99 -9.98 8.01
N ASN A 95 -25.32 -10.99 8.54
CA ASN A 95 -23.97 -11.41 8.11
C ASN A 95 -22.87 -10.33 8.21
N ALA A 96 -23.12 -9.14 8.77
CA ALA A 96 -22.07 -8.13 8.94
C ALA A 96 -20.88 -8.65 9.77
N SER A 97 -21.13 -9.50 10.77
CA SER A 97 -20.08 -10.14 11.56
C SER A 97 -19.19 -11.09 10.76
N LEU A 98 -19.66 -11.59 9.61
CA LEU A 98 -18.89 -12.48 8.73
C LEU A 98 -17.70 -11.75 8.12
N TYR A 99 -17.78 -10.42 7.93
CA TYR A 99 -16.66 -9.61 7.43
C TYR A 99 -15.39 -9.80 8.25
N ARG A 100 -15.52 -9.89 9.59
CA ARG A 100 -14.36 -10.09 10.47
C ARG A 100 -13.63 -11.39 10.13
N THR A 101 -14.37 -12.50 10.01
CA THR A 101 -13.79 -13.81 9.66
C THR A 101 -13.21 -13.81 8.25
N GLN A 102 -13.90 -13.21 7.27
CA GLN A 102 -13.41 -13.15 5.89
C GLN A 102 -12.10 -12.37 5.79
N PHE A 103 -12.02 -11.19 6.40
CA PHE A 103 -10.81 -10.38 6.34
C PHE A 103 -9.68 -10.94 7.19
N GLU A 104 -9.95 -11.56 8.35
CA GLU A 104 -8.91 -12.23 9.14
C GLU A 104 -8.15 -13.30 8.34
N GLU A 105 -8.82 -13.98 7.40
CA GLU A 105 -8.15 -14.96 6.55
C GLU A 105 -7.26 -14.35 5.46
N THR A 106 -7.58 -13.14 4.99
CA THR A 106 -6.95 -12.52 3.80
C THR A 106 -6.03 -11.33 4.10
N LEU A 107 -6.09 -10.78 5.31
CA LEU A 107 -5.26 -9.64 5.73
C LEU A 107 -3.76 -9.88 5.58
N PRO A 108 -3.20 -11.10 5.83
CA PRO A 108 -1.79 -11.35 5.56
C PRO A 108 -1.40 -11.16 4.09
N ASP A 109 -2.26 -11.56 3.14
CA ASP A 109 -2.02 -11.37 1.70
C ASP A 109 -2.12 -9.89 1.30
N ILE A 110 -3.04 -9.14 1.93
CA ILE A 110 -3.12 -7.67 1.77
C ILE A 110 -1.83 -7.00 2.24
N MET A 111 -1.29 -7.40 3.40
CA MET A 111 -0.03 -6.85 3.92
C MET A 111 1.16 -7.19 3.03
N ASP A 112 1.23 -8.40 2.45
CA ASP A 112 2.27 -8.79 1.49
C ASP A 112 2.19 -7.94 0.21
N THR A 113 0.97 -7.64 -0.24
CA THR A 113 0.75 -6.74 -1.39
C THR A 113 1.19 -5.31 -1.07
N LEU A 114 0.80 -4.77 0.09
CA LEU A 114 1.19 -3.43 0.54
C LEU A 114 2.71 -3.32 0.72
N ASN A 115 3.37 -4.38 1.18
CA ASN A 115 4.83 -4.47 1.24
C ASN A 115 5.45 -4.33 -0.16
N ALA A 116 4.96 -5.11 -1.13
CA ALA A 116 5.45 -5.07 -2.51
C ALA A 116 5.24 -3.68 -3.16
N VAL A 117 4.07 -3.07 -2.94
CA VAL A 117 3.78 -1.70 -3.39
C VAL A 117 4.71 -0.70 -2.71
N GLY A 118 4.96 -0.83 -1.41
CA GLY A 118 5.87 0.02 -0.66
C GLY A 118 7.30 -0.01 -1.19
N HIS A 119 7.82 -1.19 -1.53
CA HIS A 119 9.16 -1.35 -2.13
C HIS A 119 9.28 -0.77 -3.54
N ALA A 120 8.17 -0.64 -4.27
CA ALA A 120 8.16 -0.02 -5.60
C ALA A 120 8.19 1.52 -5.54
N ILE A 121 8.04 2.12 -4.36
CA ILE A 121 8.08 3.58 -4.18
C ILE A 121 9.54 4.04 -4.13
N VAL A 122 9.95 4.86 -5.10
CA VAL A 122 11.30 5.42 -5.18
C VAL A 122 11.56 6.53 -4.14
N GLY A 123 10.51 7.28 -3.75
CA GLY A 123 10.63 8.44 -2.86
C GLY A 123 10.46 8.11 -1.38
N ARG A 124 11.46 8.44 -0.55
CA ARG A 124 11.44 8.24 0.92
C ARG A 124 10.20 8.83 1.59
N MET A 125 9.86 10.09 1.28
CA MET A 125 8.69 10.76 1.86
C MET A 125 7.38 10.06 1.48
N SER A 126 7.25 9.65 0.21
CA SER A 126 6.07 8.93 -0.27
C SER A 126 5.92 7.57 0.38
N TYR A 127 7.02 6.84 0.58
CA TYR A 127 7.01 5.57 1.31
C TYR A 127 6.59 5.78 2.77
N ASN A 128 7.18 6.76 3.47
CA ASN A 128 6.83 7.08 4.86
C ASN A 128 5.34 7.46 4.98
N ALA A 129 4.79 8.23 4.05
CA ALA A 129 3.38 8.59 4.06
C ALA A 129 2.45 7.36 3.94
N MET A 130 2.80 6.38 3.09
CA MET A 130 2.08 5.11 3.00
C MET A 130 2.24 4.29 4.28
N ARG A 131 3.49 4.13 4.75
CA ARG A 131 3.84 3.37 5.95
C ARG A 131 3.05 3.86 7.17
N ASP A 132 3.07 5.17 7.43
CA ASP A 132 2.45 5.74 8.62
C ASP A 132 0.93 5.52 8.61
N LYS A 133 0.29 5.52 7.44
CA LYS A 133 -1.13 5.20 7.30
C LYS A 133 -1.44 3.72 7.53
N VAL A 134 -0.63 2.80 7.00
CA VAL A 134 -0.80 1.35 7.25
C VAL A 134 -0.61 1.03 8.73
N LEU A 135 0.42 1.61 9.36
CA LEU A 135 0.67 1.44 10.79
C LEU A 135 -0.43 2.05 11.67
N SER A 136 -1.02 3.18 11.25
CA SER A 136 -2.18 3.77 11.92
C SER A 136 -3.38 2.82 11.95
N VAL A 137 -3.65 2.10 10.85
CA VAL A 137 -4.72 1.09 10.79
C VAL A 137 -4.44 -0.07 11.74
N LEU A 138 -3.21 -0.62 11.73
CA LEU A 138 -2.82 -1.69 12.64
C LEU A 138 -2.95 -1.27 14.11
N HIS A 139 -2.56 -0.03 14.43
CA HIS A 139 -2.73 0.53 15.76
C HIS A 139 -4.22 0.61 16.16
N ALA A 140 -5.07 1.11 15.26
CA ALA A 140 -6.51 1.19 15.49
C ALA A 140 -7.14 -0.18 15.77
N TRP A 141 -6.78 -1.22 14.98
CA TRP A 141 -7.25 -2.59 15.22
C TRP A 141 -6.79 -3.16 16.57
N GLY A 142 -5.60 -2.77 17.04
CA GLY A 142 -5.13 -3.07 18.38
C GLY A 142 -5.96 -2.39 19.47
N GLN A 143 -6.25 -1.09 19.32
CA GLN A 143 -7.08 -0.34 20.27
C GLN A 143 -8.51 -0.88 20.36
N TRP A 144 -9.09 -1.30 19.24
CA TRP A 144 -10.43 -1.90 19.20
C TRP A 144 -10.45 -3.36 19.69
N SER A 145 -9.28 -3.94 20.01
CA SER A 145 -9.14 -5.37 20.31
C SER A 145 -9.77 -6.26 19.22
N LEU A 146 -9.68 -5.80 17.97
CA LEU A 146 -10.31 -6.45 16.83
C LEU A 146 -9.61 -7.77 16.49
N PHE A 147 -8.29 -7.84 16.68
CA PHE A 147 -7.49 -9.04 16.49
C PHE A 147 -6.52 -9.25 17.65
N PRO A 148 -6.09 -10.50 17.92
CA PRO A 148 -5.10 -10.78 18.95
C PRO A 148 -3.76 -10.07 18.69
N PRO A 149 -3.02 -9.63 19.73
CA PRO A 149 -1.73 -8.97 19.54
C PRO A 149 -0.71 -9.76 18.71
N PRO A 150 -0.52 -11.10 18.88
CA PRO A 150 0.43 -11.86 18.06
C PRO A 150 0.11 -11.80 16.55
N TYR A 151 -1.19 -11.77 16.22
CA TYR A 151 -1.66 -11.68 14.84
C TYR A 151 -1.32 -10.31 14.24
N LEU A 152 -1.60 -9.21 14.97
CA LEU A 152 -1.25 -7.86 14.54
C LEU A 152 0.26 -7.64 14.38
N ILE A 153 1.06 -8.23 15.27
CA ILE A 153 2.52 -8.19 15.16
C ILE A 153 2.99 -8.87 13.87
N GLY A 154 2.40 -10.00 13.47
CA GLY A 154 2.78 -10.64 12.20
C GLY A 154 2.30 -9.92 10.95
N LEU A 155 1.14 -9.25 11.00
CA LEU A 155 0.73 -8.34 9.92
C LEU A 155 1.73 -7.19 9.77
N ASN A 156 2.17 -6.60 10.89
CA ASN A 156 3.18 -5.54 10.90
C ASN A 156 4.52 -6.05 10.34
N ALA A 157 4.97 -7.22 10.79
CA ALA A 157 6.20 -7.85 10.31
C ALA A 157 6.15 -8.13 8.80
N THR A 158 5.00 -8.61 8.29
CA THR A 158 4.78 -8.86 6.86
C THR A 158 4.86 -7.55 6.06
N PHE A 159 4.24 -6.48 6.55
CA PHE A 159 4.27 -5.19 5.87
C PHE A 159 5.66 -4.54 5.86
N LEU A 160 6.41 -4.63 6.96
CA LEU A 160 7.73 -3.98 7.13
C LEU A 160 8.93 -4.85 6.70
N GLN A 161 8.70 -6.07 6.22
CA GLN A 161 9.77 -6.96 5.80
C GLN A 161 10.62 -6.31 4.71
N LYS A 162 11.96 -6.37 4.82
CA LYS A 162 12.89 -5.93 3.76
C LYS A 162 12.70 -6.74 2.46
N SER A 163 13.05 -6.14 1.33
CA SER A 163 13.03 -6.76 -0.01
C SER A 163 13.59 -8.19 0.03
N ARG A 164 12.90 -9.15 -0.62
CA ARG A 164 13.21 -10.59 -0.60
C ARG A 164 14.45 -10.97 -1.43
N GLU A 165 15.43 -10.09 -1.56
CA GLU A 165 16.57 -10.24 -2.47
C GLU A 165 17.54 -11.36 -2.08
N VAL A 166 17.57 -11.73 -0.80
CA VAL A 166 18.36 -12.87 -0.31
C VAL A 166 17.44 -13.84 0.42
N GLU A 167 17.08 -14.93 -0.25
CA GLU A 167 16.45 -16.07 0.43
C GLU A 167 17.46 -16.72 1.36
N GLU A 168 17.10 -16.82 2.64
CA GLU A 168 17.94 -17.50 3.61
C GLU A 168 17.93 -19.02 3.38
N ASP A 169 19.09 -19.62 3.62
CA ASP A 169 19.27 -21.07 3.54
C ASP A 169 18.30 -21.76 4.49
N MET A 170 17.63 -22.81 4.00
CA MET A 170 16.68 -23.58 4.78
C MET A 170 17.32 -24.22 6.01
N ASP A 171 18.61 -24.56 5.96
CA ASP A 171 19.33 -25.09 7.12
C ASP A 171 19.40 -24.04 8.25
N VAL A 172 19.61 -22.77 7.92
CA VAL A 172 19.62 -21.65 8.89
C VAL A 172 18.22 -21.42 9.45
N VAL A 173 17.21 -21.41 8.57
CA VAL A 173 15.79 -21.24 8.95
C VAL A 173 15.37 -22.35 9.91
N CYS A 174 15.65 -23.60 9.58
CA CYS A 174 15.29 -24.76 10.40
C CYS A 174 16.06 -24.78 11.72
N ALA A 175 17.37 -24.49 11.71
CA ALA A 175 18.18 -24.44 12.93
C ALA A 175 17.68 -23.42 13.96
N ALA A 176 17.01 -22.35 13.51
CA ALA A 176 16.46 -21.32 14.37
C ALA A 176 15.01 -21.59 14.82
N MET A 177 14.34 -22.63 14.31
CA MET A 177 12.99 -23.00 14.71
C MET A 177 13.01 -24.00 15.88
N ASP A 178 11.96 -24.00 16.70
CA ASP A 178 11.78 -25.01 17.73
C ASP A 178 11.42 -26.38 17.13
N ALA A 179 11.87 -27.45 17.78
CA ALA A 179 11.65 -28.82 17.32
C ALA A 179 10.16 -29.16 17.17
N ASP A 180 9.31 -28.62 18.05
CA ASP A 180 7.86 -28.82 17.99
C ASP A 180 7.25 -28.22 16.71
N THR A 181 7.73 -27.05 16.29
CA THR A 181 7.31 -26.40 15.04
C THR A 181 7.74 -27.17 13.81
N LEU A 182 8.95 -27.70 13.81
CA LEU A 182 9.45 -28.54 12.72
C LEU A 182 8.70 -29.88 12.62
N ALA A 183 8.19 -30.40 13.75
CA ALA A 183 7.39 -31.61 13.81
C ALA A 183 5.90 -31.41 13.42
N LEU A 184 5.45 -30.19 13.15
CA LEU A 184 4.06 -29.93 12.76
C LEU A 184 3.74 -30.54 11.39
N ASN A 185 2.55 -31.13 11.29
CA ASN A 185 1.97 -31.44 9.99
C ASN A 185 1.48 -30.17 9.27
N ASP A 186 1.19 -30.29 7.98
CA ASP A 186 0.87 -29.19 7.08
C ASP A 186 -0.31 -28.35 7.59
N GLU A 187 -1.36 -28.99 8.08
CA GLU A 187 -2.56 -28.28 8.55
C GLU A 187 -2.29 -27.49 9.84
N ARG A 188 -1.52 -28.06 10.77
CA ARG A 188 -1.13 -27.36 12.00
C ARG A 188 -0.16 -26.23 11.72
N LEU A 189 0.76 -26.40 10.77
CA LEU A 189 1.69 -25.36 10.34
C LEU A 189 0.93 -24.19 9.70
N LYS A 190 0.00 -24.47 8.78
CA LYS A 190 -0.90 -23.46 8.20
C LYS A 190 -1.68 -22.70 9.27
N ARG A 191 -2.25 -23.42 10.24
CA ARG A 191 -2.97 -22.80 11.37
C ARG A 191 -2.05 -21.92 12.20
N LYS A 192 -0.81 -22.35 12.47
CA LYS A 192 0.19 -21.55 13.18
C LYS A 192 0.52 -20.26 12.43
N CYS A 193 0.72 -20.32 11.10
CA CYS A 193 0.91 -19.12 10.28
C CYS A 193 -0.31 -18.18 10.33
N ARG A 194 -1.53 -18.71 10.14
CA ARG A 194 -2.76 -17.90 10.21
C ARG A 194 -2.91 -17.18 11.55
N HIS A 195 -2.76 -17.90 12.67
CA HIS A 195 -2.84 -17.29 14.00
C HIS A 195 -1.73 -16.27 14.29
N ALA A 196 -0.60 -16.40 13.61
CA ALA A 196 0.52 -15.47 13.70
C ALA A 196 0.37 -14.28 12.72
N GLY A 197 -0.72 -14.15 11.96
CA GLY A 197 -0.87 -13.06 10.97
C GLY A 197 0.04 -13.20 9.76
N LEU A 198 0.39 -14.44 9.39
CA LEU A 198 1.28 -14.75 8.28
C LEU A 198 0.52 -15.48 7.16
N VAL A 199 0.92 -15.22 5.92
CA VAL A 199 0.40 -15.93 4.73
C VAL A 199 0.64 -17.44 4.90
N ALA A 200 -0.43 -18.22 4.80
CA ALA A 200 -0.42 -19.68 4.95
C ALA A 200 -0.41 -20.45 3.62
N ALA A 201 -0.45 -19.76 2.48
CA ALA A 201 -0.32 -20.34 1.15
C ALA A 201 1.15 -20.65 0.80
N GLY A 202 1.38 -21.65 -0.06
CA GLY A 202 2.71 -22.07 -0.50
C GLY A 202 3.21 -23.35 0.16
N SER A 203 4.50 -23.62 0.00
CA SER A 203 5.19 -24.79 0.53
C SER A 203 5.44 -24.70 2.04
N LYS A 204 5.86 -25.80 2.66
CA LYS A 204 6.35 -25.78 4.05
C LYS A 204 7.52 -24.84 4.25
N HIS A 205 8.42 -24.78 3.28
CA HIS A 205 9.60 -23.91 3.34
C HIS A 205 9.18 -22.44 3.38
N ASP A 206 8.18 -22.05 2.59
CA ASP A 206 7.65 -20.67 2.61
C ASP A 206 7.07 -20.33 3.99
N MET A 207 6.32 -21.25 4.59
CA MET A 207 5.77 -21.07 5.94
C MET A 207 6.87 -20.97 7.00
N TYR A 208 7.92 -21.80 6.94
CA TYR A 208 9.05 -21.71 7.86
C TYR A 208 9.82 -20.40 7.71
N ARG A 209 10.05 -19.94 6.47
CA ARG A 209 10.71 -18.65 6.22
C ARG A 209 9.91 -17.48 6.81
N ARG A 210 8.58 -17.47 6.66
CA ARG A 210 7.72 -16.43 7.25
C ARG A 210 7.74 -16.47 8.78
N LEU A 211 7.70 -17.67 9.38
CA LEU A 211 7.80 -17.83 10.84
C LEU A 211 9.17 -17.37 11.37
N TYR A 212 10.22 -17.67 10.63
CA TYR A 212 11.57 -17.25 10.96
C TYR A 212 11.76 -15.73 10.80
N MET A 213 11.22 -15.14 9.73
CA MET A 213 11.16 -13.68 9.55
C MET A 213 10.46 -13.02 10.74
N LEU A 214 9.29 -13.54 11.15
CA LEU A 214 8.58 -13.01 12.30
C LEU A 214 9.40 -13.10 13.59
N LYS A 215 10.11 -14.22 13.80
CA LYS A 215 11.01 -14.39 14.95
C LYS A 215 12.13 -13.35 14.93
N LYS A 216 12.75 -13.09 13.77
CA LYS A 216 13.76 -12.02 13.63
C LYS A 216 13.16 -10.65 13.96
N PHE A 217 12.01 -10.34 13.38
CA PHE A 217 11.32 -9.07 13.56
C PHE A 217 11.03 -8.77 15.04
N THR A 218 10.54 -9.76 15.80
CA THR A 218 10.24 -9.58 17.23
C THR A 218 11.47 -9.61 18.13
N SER A 219 12.54 -10.30 17.73
CA SER A 219 13.80 -10.33 18.50
C SER A 219 14.55 -9.00 18.47
N VAL A 220 14.38 -8.19 17.43
CA VAL A 220 14.97 -6.85 17.34
C VAL A 220 14.35 -5.87 18.34
N GLY A 221 13.08 -6.09 18.71
CA GLY A 221 12.32 -5.23 19.63
C GLY A 221 12.67 -5.34 21.12
N ASP A 222 13.43 -6.36 21.54
CA ASP A 222 13.85 -6.53 22.95
C ASP A 222 15.14 -5.75 23.28
N GLY A 223 15.77 -5.13 22.28
CA GLY A 223 17.06 -4.42 22.43
C GLY A 223 17.15 -3.04 21.77
N ARG A 224 16.16 -2.60 20.98
CA ARG A 224 16.15 -1.25 20.40
C ARG A 224 14.78 -0.62 20.59
N ARG A 225 14.72 0.37 21.49
CA ARG A 225 13.68 1.40 21.39
C ARG A 225 13.85 2.05 20.02
N GLN A 226 12.71 2.27 19.40
CA GLN A 226 12.47 3.03 18.20
C GLN A 226 13.31 4.33 18.17
N ASP A 227 14.53 4.29 17.65
CA ASP A 227 15.35 5.41 17.20
C ASP A 227 16.48 4.80 16.35
N GLU A 228 16.76 5.40 15.19
CA GLU A 228 17.80 5.00 14.22
C GLU A 228 17.45 3.80 13.32
N ILE A 229 16.69 4.09 12.25
CA ILE A 229 16.82 3.36 11.00
C ILE A 229 18.12 3.86 10.37
N ASP A 230 19.03 2.93 10.08
CA ASP A 230 20.33 3.14 9.46
C ASP A 230 20.30 4.22 8.35
N ASP A 231 20.95 5.36 8.63
CA ASP A 231 21.40 6.35 7.65
C ASP A 231 22.65 5.83 6.91
N GLU A 232 22.55 4.65 6.28
CA GLU A 232 23.53 4.20 5.29
C GLU A 232 22.81 4.01 3.97
N ASP A 233 22.68 5.12 3.23
CA ASP A 233 23.10 5.23 1.83
C ASP A 233 22.62 6.58 1.26
N GLY A 234 23.58 7.46 0.98
CA GLY A 234 23.36 8.70 0.26
C GLY A 234 24.07 9.92 0.84
N ASN A 235 25.38 9.84 1.10
CA ASN A 235 26.22 11.04 1.14
C ASN A 235 26.21 11.67 -0.27
N VAL A 236 25.27 12.57 -0.51
CA VAL A 236 25.34 13.55 -1.60
C VAL A 236 25.74 14.87 -0.94
N ASP A 237 26.97 14.90 -0.42
CA ASP A 237 27.68 16.17 -0.26
C ASP A 237 27.90 16.70 -1.67
N GLY A 238 27.13 17.73 -2.03
CA GLY A 238 27.49 18.57 -3.16
C GLY A 238 28.80 19.26 -2.79
N GLU A 239 29.90 18.81 -3.39
CA GLU A 239 31.17 19.54 -3.38
C GLU A 239 30.88 20.99 -3.83
N PRO A 240 31.31 22.01 -3.06
CA PRO A 240 31.22 23.40 -3.51
C PRO A 240 32.08 23.56 -4.77
N MET A 241 31.50 24.10 -5.84
CA MET A 241 32.28 24.52 -7.01
C MET A 241 33.25 25.62 -6.57
N GLU A 242 34.55 25.36 -6.69
CA GLU A 242 35.59 26.37 -6.58
C GLU A 242 35.41 27.37 -7.73
N GLU A 243 35.30 28.66 -7.38
CA GLU A 243 35.31 29.77 -8.32
C GLU A 243 36.72 29.92 -8.89
N ASP A 244 36.98 29.30 -10.03
CA ASP A 244 38.14 29.64 -10.87
C ASP A 244 37.69 30.65 -11.93
N GLU A 245 38.03 31.91 -11.68
CA GLU A 245 38.09 32.99 -12.66
C GLU A 245 39.14 32.63 -13.71
N ASP A 246 38.75 32.30 -14.95
CA ASP A 246 39.66 32.35 -16.08
C ASP A 246 38.92 32.79 -17.36
N ASP A 247 39.46 33.85 -17.95
CA ASP A 247 39.02 34.56 -19.14
C ASP A 247 38.81 33.64 -20.36
N ILE A 248 37.58 33.59 -20.88
CA ILE A 248 37.32 33.13 -22.25
C ILE A 248 37.00 34.33 -23.14
N ASP A 249 38.03 34.71 -23.88
CA ASP A 249 38.10 35.77 -24.87
C ASP A 249 37.16 35.46 -26.05
N GLY A 250 36.19 36.35 -26.28
CA GLY A 250 35.21 36.24 -27.35
C GLY A 250 35.82 36.62 -28.70
N VAL A 251 35.90 35.68 -29.63
CA VAL A 251 36.14 35.99 -31.04
C VAL A 251 34.81 36.24 -31.76
N PRO A 252 34.65 37.36 -32.48
CA PRO A 252 33.44 37.66 -33.23
C PRO A 252 33.43 36.88 -34.55
N LEU A 253 32.26 36.38 -34.93
CA LEU A 253 31.98 35.90 -36.28
C LEU A 253 30.95 36.82 -36.91
N ASP A 254 31.39 37.42 -38.01
CA ASP A 254 30.69 38.38 -38.84
C ASP A 254 29.57 37.74 -39.70
N ASP A 255 28.71 38.66 -40.14
CA ASP A 255 27.95 38.72 -41.40
C ASP A 255 26.59 37.99 -41.56
N ASP A 256 25.58 38.86 -41.57
CA ASP A 256 24.57 39.04 -42.61
C ASP A 256 23.53 37.94 -42.87
N ILE A 257 22.40 38.05 -42.16
CA ILE A 257 21.11 37.60 -42.69
C ILE A 257 20.13 38.76 -42.73
N ASP A 258 19.79 39.11 -43.96
CA ASP A 258 18.88 40.16 -44.43
C ASP A 258 17.42 39.69 -44.31
N GLY A 259 16.52 40.57 -43.86
CA GLY A 259 15.13 40.22 -43.58
C GLY A 259 14.24 41.43 -43.27
N VAL A 260 13.96 42.19 -44.33
CA VAL A 260 13.01 43.32 -44.54
C VAL A 260 11.73 43.41 -43.67
N PRO A 261 11.12 44.62 -43.57
CA PRO A 261 10.40 45.15 -42.41
C PRO A 261 8.87 45.02 -42.50
N LEU A 262 8.21 45.27 -41.37
CA LEU A 262 6.84 45.79 -41.37
C LEU A 262 6.74 46.96 -40.39
N ASP A 263 6.63 48.15 -40.98
CA ASP A 263 6.09 49.36 -40.38
C ASP A 263 4.66 49.12 -39.87
N GLY A 264 4.28 49.83 -38.82
CA GLY A 264 2.91 49.86 -38.35
C GLY A 264 2.81 50.54 -37.00
N ASP A 265 2.94 51.86 -37.01
CA ASP A 265 2.50 52.75 -35.94
C ASP A 265 1.07 52.39 -35.53
N ASP A 266 0.81 52.27 -34.23
CA ASP A 266 -0.46 52.67 -33.64
C ASP A 266 -0.23 52.98 -32.16
N ASP A 267 -0.18 54.29 -31.88
CA ASP A 267 -0.32 54.89 -30.57
C ASP A 267 -1.61 54.39 -29.90
N VAL A 268 -1.53 53.85 -28.68
CA VAL A 268 -2.68 53.79 -27.78
C VAL A 268 -2.25 54.19 -26.37
N ASP A 269 -2.48 55.47 -26.11
CA ASP A 269 -2.38 56.15 -24.82
C ASP A 269 -3.46 55.66 -23.83
N GLY A 270 -3.09 55.58 -22.54
CA GLY A 270 -3.93 55.85 -21.35
C GLY A 270 -5.18 54.96 -21.12
N GLU A 271 -5.65 54.66 -19.92
CA GLU A 271 -5.49 55.15 -18.56
C GLU A 271 -6.16 54.09 -17.64
N PRO A 272 -5.96 54.14 -16.31
CA PRO A 272 -6.45 53.15 -15.37
C PRO A 272 -7.89 53.44 -14.92
N MET A 273 -8.64 52.40 -14.52
CA MET A 273 -9.89 52.58 -13.75
C MET A 273 -9.93 51.68 -12.52
N ASP A 274 -9.86 52.35 -11.38
CA ASP A 274 -10.40 51.94 -10.08
C ASP A 274 -11.94 51.91 -10.09
N MET A 275 -12.48 51.38 -8.98
CA MET A 275 -13.85 51.47 -8.44
C MET A 275 -14.79 50.34 -8.89
N ALA A 276 -15.21 49.42 -8.03
CA ALA A 276 -16.01 49.50 -6.80
C ALA A 276 -17.52 49.23 -7.05
N ASP A 277 -18.04 48.36 -6.18
CA ASP A 277 -19.41 48.15 -5.70
C ASP A 277 -20.58 48.00 -6.69
N ASP A 278 -21.23 46.83 -6.68
CA ASP A 278 -22.44 46.55 -5.87
C ASP A 278 -22.77 45.04 -5.86
#